data_AF-A0A1G1K3Z7-F1
#
_entry.id   AF-A0A1G1K3Z7-F1
#
_cell.length_a   1.000
_cell.length_b   1.000
_cell.length_c   1.000
_cell.angle_alpha   90.00
_cell.angle_beta   90.00
_cell.angle_gamma   90.00
#
_symmetry.space_group_name_H-M   'P 1'
#
loop_
_entity.id
_entity.type
_entity.pdbx_description
1 polymer ?
#
loop_
_entity_poly.entity_id
_entity_poly.type
_entity_poly.pdbx_seq_one_letter_code
_entity_poly.pdbx_strand_id
1 'polypeptide(L)'
;MKFFRWFYPGIGIKRWVILAAFGLGCMVVVGLSAVKTMSQHSVLLASFATAFLIFGIFLVYTALKNIVRIFVRALMPAPSEDLANLVYQSRKRNFLARGPRVVVIGGGTGLSVLLQGIKAYTNNITAVVTVTDTGGSSGRLRDELDILPPGDIRNCLVALADAEPLIRDLFQYRFEEGQGLKGHSFGNLFITALSMVTGDFEKAIRESSKVLAIRGRVLPSTLDKVTLVGEFADGTVEEGETKITDARKPLKRILLRPANCRATEETIEAIQNADLIVMGPGSLYTSILPNLLIKDILNAVLECDAYKVLIINAMTQPGETEGYTAYDHLRVLVSHTDPHIVDACFVSTQLIPAEILERYRKTHSHPVEVDAAKIREQGCEVIDGEILRIDTQVRHDSAKLAKRIIDQYFEVLR
;
A
#
# COMPACT_ATOMS: atom_id res chain seq x y z
N MET A 1 -5.38 -38.60 -17.44
CA MET A 1 -4.94 -38.59 -18.86
C MET A 1 -4.27 -37.26 -19.31
N LYS A 2 -3.52 -36.54 -18.44
CA LYS A 2 -2.76 -35.32 -18.83
C LYS A 2 -1.30 -35.60 -19.25
N PHE A 3 -0.77 -36.79 -18.95
CA PHE A 3 0.63 -37.17 -19.21
C PHE A 3 0.94 -37.34 -20.71
N PHE A 4 -0.02 -37.81 -21.50
CA PHE A 4 0.17 -38.02 -22.95
C PHE A 4 0.35 -36.73 -23.77
N ARG A 5 0.03 -35.56 -23.22
CA ARG A 5 0.25 -34.27 -23.91
C ARG A 5 1.73 -33.96 -24.12
N TRP A 6 2.63 -34.54 -23.31
CA TRP A 6 4.07 -34.43 -23.49
C TRP A 6 4.59 -35.21 -24.71
N PHE A 7 3.75 -36.08 -25.28
CA PHE A 7 4.01 -36.82 -26.51
C PHE A 7 3.35 -36.18 -27.74
N TYR A 8 2.94 -34.92 -27.72
CA TYR A 8 2.52 -34.24 -28.94
C TYR A 8 3.73 -34.01 -29.89
N PRO A 9 3.54 -34.09 -31.22
CA PRO A 9 4.55 -33.69 -32.20
C PRO A 9 4.93 -32.21 -31.99
N GLY A 10 6.22 -31.88 -32.03
CA GLY A 10 6.73 -30.49 -31.92
C GLY A 10 7.52 -30.16 -30.63
N ILE A 11 7.30 -30.87 -29.52
CA ILE A 11 7.96 -30.58 -28.22
C ILE A 11 9.41 -31.12 -28.16
N GLY A 12 9.77 -32.07 -29.02
CA GLY A 12 11.15 -32.56 -29.16
C GLY A 12 11.72 -33.39 -28.00
N ILE A 13 10.91 -33.72 -26.99
CA ILE A 13 11.30 -34.51 -25.79
C ILE A 13 11.42 -36.02 -26.09
N LYS A 14 10.60 -36.55 -27.00
CA LYS A 14 10.51 -37.99 -27.32
C LYS A 14 11.87 -38.63 -27.62
N ARG A 15 12.67 -37.99 -28.47
CA ARG A 15 14.00 -38.48 -28.86
C ARG A 15 14.95 -38.64 -27.68
N TRP A 16 14.85 -37.76 -26.69
CA TRP A 16 15.73 -37.81 -25.51
C TRP A 16 15.26 -38.85 -24.49
N VAL A 17 13.95 -39.05 -24.33
CA VAL A 17 13.40 -40.12 -23.49
C VAL A 17 13.78 -41.50 -24.05
N ILE A 18 13.70 -41.67 -25.38
CA ILE A 18 14.15 -42.89 -26.06
C ILE A 18 15.66 -43.09 -25.88
N LEU A 19 16.46 -42.02 -25.99
CA LEU A 19 17.91 -42.07 -25.79
C LEU A 19 18.29 -42.46 -24.34
N ALA A 20 17.57 -41.94 -23.35
CA ALA A 20 17.75 -42.30 -21.94
C ALA A 20 17.39 -43.76 -21.68
N ALA A 21 16.27 -44.25 -22.23
CA ALA A 21 15.86 -45.65 -22.11
C ALA A 21 16.88 -46.59 -22.77
N PHE A 22 17.42 -46.21 -23.93
CA PHE A 22 18.47 -46.97 -24.61
C PHE A 22 19.77 -47.01 -23.80
N GLY A 23 20.22 -45.86 -23.27
CA GLY A 23 21.40 -45.78 -22.41
C GLY A 23 21.25 -46.60 -21.12
N LEU A 24 20.06 -46.59 -20.50
CA LEU A 24 19.73 -47.44 -19.35
C LEU A 24 19.75 -48.93 -19.72
N GLY A 25 19.21 -49.28 -20.88
CA GLY A 25 19.29 -50.64 -21.43
C GLY A 25 20.72 -51.12 -21.62
N CYS A 26 21.61 -50.28 -22.15
CA CYS A 26 23.03 -50.59 -22.27
C CYS A 26 23.68 -50.89 -20.91
N MET A 27 23.35 -50.10 -19.88
CA MET A 27 23.87 -50.31 -18.53
C MET A 27 23.32 -51.60 -17.88
N VAL A 28 22.04 -51.91 -18.07
CA VAL A 28 21.42 -53.15 -17.56
C VAL A 28 22.00 -54.39 -18.24
N VAL A 29 22.21 -54.35 -19.57
CA VAL A 29 22.84 -55.45 -20.31
C VAL A 29 24.27 -55.68 -19.83
N VAL A 30 25.04 -54.62 -19.57
CA VAL A 30 26.38 -54.74 -18.99
C VAL A 30 26.33 -55.25 -17.56
N GLY A 31 25.38 -54.81 -16.73
CA GLY A 31 25.20 -55.33 -15.37
C GLY A 31 24.89 -56.83 -15.34
N LEU A 32 23.94 -57.28 -16.17
CA LEU A 32 23.58 -58.70 -16.30
C LEU A 32 24.72 -59.53 -16.90
N SER A 33 25.43 -58.99 -17.88
CA SER A 33 26.58 -59.66 -18.51
C SER A 33 27.77 -59.72 -17.56
N ALA A 34 28.04 -58.66 -16.79
CA ALA A 34 29.10 -58.65 -15.77
C ALA A 34 28.84 -59.70 -14.69
N VAL A 35 27.60 -59.85 -14.22
CA VAL A 35 27.20 -60.93 -13.29
C VAL A 35 27.43 -62.32 -13.90
N LYS A 36 27.27 -62.48 -15.21
CA LYS A 36 27.46 -63.76 -15.93
C LYS A 36 28.92 -64.02 -16.34
N THR A 37 29.71 -62.98 -16.59
CA THR A 37 31.10 -63.03 -17.09
C THR A 37 32.14 -62.97 -15.97
N MET A 38 31.79 -62.53 -14.75
CA MET A 38 32.61 -62.73 -13.55
C MET A 38 32.85 -64.22 -13.23
N SER A 39 32.21 -65.13 -13.98
CA SER A 39 32.43 -66.57 -13.99
C SER A 39 33.53 -67.06 -14.95
N GLN A 40 34.07 -66.25 -15.88
CA GLN A 40 35.12 -66.70 -16.83
C GLN A 40 36.13 -65.59 -17.19
N HIS A 41 37.40 -65.83 -16.87
CA HIS A 41 38.56 -64.93 -16.95
C HIS A 41 38.93 -64.39 -18.35
N SER A 42 38.13 -63.49 -18.92
CA SER A 42 38.47 -62.83 -20.19
C SER A 42 38.58 -61.31 -20.02
N VAL A 43 39.82 -60.82 -19.88
CA VAL A 43 40.15 -59.39 -19.73
C VAL A 43 39.60 -58.55 -20.89
N LEU A 44 39.58 -59.11 -22.10
CA LEU A 44 39.05 -58.43 -23.29
C LEU A 44 37.54 -58.10 -23.15
N LEU A 45 36.73 -59.05 -22.65
CA LEU A 45 35.29 -58.82 -22.45
C LEU A 45 35.04 -57.75 -21.38
N ALA A 46 35.86 -57.72 -20.32
CA ALA A 46 35.76 -56.72 -19.26
C ALA A 46 36.01 -55.30 -19.81
N SER A 47 36.98 -55.13 -20.70
CA SER A 47 37.26 -53.85 -21.36
C SER A 47 36.10 -53.39 -22.25
N PHE A 48 35.50 -54.28 -23.05
CA PHE A 48 34.32 -53.95 -23.86
C PHE A 48 33.09 -53.62 -23.01
N ALA A 49 32.87 -54.36 -21.92
CA ALA A 49 31.78 -54.09 -20.98
C ALA A 49 31.93 -52.72 -20.31
N THR A 50 33.16 -52.37 -19.89
CA THR A 50 33.46 -51.07 -19.28
C THR A 50 33.25 -49.92 -20.27
N ALA A 51 33.71 -50.07 -21.52
CA ALA A 51 33.48 -49.07 -22.57
C ALA A 51 31.98 -48.88 -22.86
N PHE A 52 31.21 -49.96 -22.90
CA PHE A 52 29.77 -49.92 -23.15
C PHE A 52 28.99 -49.31 -21.98
N LEU A 53 29.45 -49.51 -20.73
CA LEU A 53 28.91 -48.84 -19.55
C LEU A 53 29.13 -47.32 -19.61
N ILE A 54 30.35 -46.88 -19.91
CA ILE A 54 30.69 -45.47 -20.07
C ILE A 54 29.82 -44.84 -21.18
N PHE A 55 29.64 -45.54 -22.28
CA PHE A 55 28.77 -45.11 -23.37
C PHE A 55 27.30 -44.99 -22.92
N GLY A 56 26.79 -45.97 -22.18
CA GLY A 56 25.44 -45.91 -21.59
C GLY A 56 25.24 -44.72 -20.65
N ILE A 57 26.21 -44.44 -19.77
CA ILE A 57 26.21 -43.27 -18.88
C ILE A 57 26.22 -41.97 -19.69
N PHE A 58 27.06 -41.88 -20.73
CA PHE A 58 27.12 -40.72 -21.61
C PHE A 58 25.78 -40.45 -22.32
N LEU A 59 25.11 -41.50 -22.80
CA LEU A 59 23.79 -41.39 -23.44
C LEU A 59 22.71 -40.91 -22.45
N VAL A 60 22.70 -41.44 -21.23
CA VAL A 60 21.76 -40.98 -20.19
C VAL A 60 22.04 -39.53 -19.80
N TYR A 61 23.31 -39.16 -19.60
CA TYR A 61 23.69 -37.79 -19.28
C TYR A 61 23.27 -36.79 -20.37
N THR A 62 23.56 -37.12 -21.64
CA THR A 62 23.19 -36.26 -22.78
C THR A 62 21.67 -36.15 -22.95
N ALA A 63 20.93 -37.23 -22.71
CA ALA A 63 19.48 -37.22 -22.69
C ALA A 63 18.93 -36.32 -21.57
N LEU A 64 19.40 -36.51 -20.34
CA LEU A 64 18.96 -35.74 -19.17
C LEU A 64 19.25 -34.24 -19.34
N LYS A 65 20.47 -33.89 -19.78
CA LYS A 65 20.89 -32.51 -20.04
C LYS A 65 19.97 -31.81 -21.05
N ASN A 66 19.57 -32.50 -22.12
CA ASN A 66 18.70 -31.93 -23.13
C ASN A 66 17.23 -31.88 -22.70
N ILE A 67 16.75 -32.84 -21.92
CA ILE A 67 15.41 -32.78 -21.31
C ILE A 67 15.31 -31.57 -20.38
N VAL A 68 16.29 -31.39 -19.49
CA VAL A 68 16.37 -30.21 -18.60
C VAL A 68 16.41 -28.93 -19.44
N ARG A 69 17.22 -28.86 -20.50
CA ARG A 69 17.29 -27.69 -21.40
C ARG A 69 15.95 -27.36 -22.07
N ILE A 70 15.20 -28.37 -22.54
CA ILE A 70 13.88 -28.16 -23.15
C ILE A 70 12.88 -27.68 -22.10
N PHE A 71 12.89 -28.30 -20.91
CA PHE A 71 12.00 -27.92 -19.81
C PHE A 71 12.26 -26.48 -19.35
N VAL A 72 13.54 -26.14 -19.18
CA VAL A 72 14.01 -24.79 -18.89
C VAL A 72 13.58 -23.81 -19.99
N ARG A 73 13.67 -24.15 -21.28
CA ARG A 73 13.14 -23.30 -22.37
C ARG A 73 11.61 -23.23 -22.47
N ALA A 74 10.89 -24.25 -22.03
CA ALA A 74 9.43 -24.29 -22.10
C ALA A 74 8.77 -23.55 -20.93
N LEU A 75 9.45 -23.47 -19.78
CA LEU A 75 9.03 -22.71 -18.60
C LEU A 75 9.63 -21.30 -18.52
N MET A 76 10.72 -21.04 -19.24
CA MET A 76 11.32 -19.70 -19.29
C MET A 76 10.90 -18.97 -20.58
N PRO A 77 10.37 -17.75 -20.47
CA PRO A 77 10.36 -16.81 -21.60
C PRO A 77 11.79 -16.59 -22.10
N ALA A 78 11.94 -16.15 -23.35
CA ALA A 78 13.22 -15.94 -24.02
C ALA A 78 14.21 -15.08 -23.18
N PRO A 79 15.54 -15.26 -23.34
CA PRO A 79 16.52 -14.60 -22.50
C PRO A 79 16.69 -13.13 -22.88
N SER A 80 16.14 -12.22 -22.07
CA SER A 80 16.55 -10.81 -21.99
C SER A 80 16.03 -10.20 -20.69
N GLU A 81 16.91 -9.71 -19.80
CA GLU A 81 16.67 -8.90 -18.58
C GLU A 81 15.65 -9.39 -17.51
N ASP A 82 14.69 -10.25 -17.85
CA ASP A 82 13.52 -10.59 -17.05
C ASP A 82 13.80 -11.59 -15.94
N LEU A 83 14.83 -12.45 -16.05
CA LEU A 83 15.07 -13.46 -15.01
C LEU A 83 15.62 -12.85 -13.72
N ALA A 84 16.54 -11.89 -13.85
CA ALA A 84 17.01 -11.13 -12.70
C ALA A 84 15.86 -10.35 -12.06
N ASN A 85 15.00 -9.74 -12.89
CA ASN A 85 13.81 -9.05 -12.44
C ASN A 85 12.79 -9.98 -11.77
N LEU A 86 12.53 -11.18 -12.29
CA LEU A 86 11.62 -12.18 -11.72
C LEU A 86 12.12 -12.72 -10.37
N VAL A 87 13.41 -13.04 -10.28
CA VAL A 87 14.01 -13.49 -9.01
C VAL A 87 14.04 -12.34 -8.00
N TYR A 88 14.38 -11.13 -8.44
CA TYR A 88 14.36 -9.93 -7.61
C TYR A 88 12.93 -9.62 -7.12
N GLN A 89 11.93 -9.67 -8.00
CA GLN A 89 10.52 -9.49 -7.65
C GLN A 89 10.04 -10.56 -6.68
N SER A 90 10.43 -11.82 -6.87
CA SER A 90 10.08 -12.92 -5.96
C SER A 90 10.69 -12.73 -4.57
N ARG A 91 11.97 -12.35 -4.49
CA ARG A 91 12.64 -12.03 -3.21
C ARG A 91 12.04 -10.79 -2.55
N LYS A 92 11.81 -9.74 -3.32
CA LYS A 92 11.17 -8.50 -2.86
C LYS A 92 9.78 -8.80 -2.30
N ARG A 93 8.96 -9.59 -3.00
CA ARG A 93 7.63 -9.99 -2.52
C ARG A 93 7.68 -10.73 -1.19
N ASN A 94 8.61 -11.68 -1.03
CA ASN A 94 8.80 -12.41 0.22
C ASN A 94 9.29 -11.51 1.36
N PHE A 95 10.18 -10.56 1.07
CA PHE A 95 10.63 -9.56 2.05
C PHE A 95 9.47 -8.66 2.49
N LEU A 96 8.72 -8.09 1.54
CA LEU A 96 7.59 -7.20 1.81
C LEU A 96 6.44 -7.91 2.55
N ALA A 97 6.23 -9.21 2.32
CA ALA A 97 5.24 -10.00 3.03
C ALA A 97 5.57 -10.18 4.52
N ARG A 98 6.86 -10.10 4.89
CA ARG A 98 7.35 -10.14 6.28
C ARG A 98 7.57 -8.74 6.86
N GLY A 99 7.20 -7.69 6.14
CA GLY A 99 7.28 -6.33 6.62
C GLY A 99 6.26 -6.05 7.73
N PRO A 100 6.43 -4.94 8.47
CA PRO A 100 5.53 -4.57 9.56
C PRO A 100 4.09 -4.36 9.07
N ARG A 101 3.13 -4.63 9.95
CA ARG A 101 1.71 -4.32 9.77
C ARG A 101 1.51 -2.83 10.06
N VAL A 102 1.36 -2.05 9.01
CA VAL A 102 1.26 -0.59 9.10
C VAL A 102 -0.17 -0.16 8.85
N VAL A 103 -0.79 0.47 9.85
CA VAL A 103 -2.07 1.14 9.70
C VAL A 103 -1.82 2.63 9.49
N VAL A 104 -2.43 3.20 8.47
CA VAL A 104 -2.33 4.64 8.20
C VAL A 104 -3.73 5.25 8.27
N ILE A 105 -3.93 6.24 9.13
CA ILE A 105 -5.23 6.86 9.41
C ILE A 105 -5.23 8.28 8.85
N GLY A 106 -6.22 8.61 8.03
CA GLY A 106 -6.36 9.98 7.54
C GLY A 106 -7.36 10.14 6.39
N GLY A 107 -6.98 11.00 5.44
CA GLY A 107 -7.73 11.32 4.24
C GLY A 107 -6.91 12.14 3.25
N GLY A 108 -7.53 12.51 2.15
CA GLY A 108 -6.97 13.40 1.14
C GLY A 108 -5.72 12.92 0.43
N THR A 109 -4.99 13.88 -0.12
CA THR A 109 -3.81 13.66 -0.96
C THR A 109 -2.55 13.34 -0.15
N GLY A 110 -2.44 13.86 1.08
CA GLY A 110 -1.31 13.60 1.97
C GLY A 110 -1.17 12.13 2.33
N LEU A 111 -2.28 11.51 2.73
CA LEU A 111 -2.35 10.07 3.02
C LEU A 111 -1.90 9.24 1.81
N SER A 112 -2.36 9.61 0.61
CA SER A 112 -2.02 8.93 -0.64
C SER A 112 -0.53 9.01 -0.98
N VAL A 113 0.12 10.15 -0.71
CA VAL A 113 1.57 10.32 -0.89
C VAL A 113 2.35 9.38 0.05
N LEU A 114 1.93 9.29 1.31
CA LEU A 114 2.56 8.38 2.27
C LEU A 114 2.41 6.90 1.84
N LEU A 115 1.21 6.49 1.45
CA LEU A 115 0.91 5.12 0.99
C LEU A 115 1.75 4.72 -0.24
N GLN A 116 1.97 5.65 -1.17
CA GLN A 116 2.86 5.42 -2.33
C GLN A 116 4.30 5.10 -1.94
N GLY A 117 4.78 5.66 -0.81
CA GLY A 117 6.11 5.39 -0.28
C GLY A 117 6.17 4.10 0.53
N ILE A 118 5.23 3.90 1.47
CA ILE A 118 5.24 2.74 2.40
C ILE A 118 5.14 1.40 1.66
N LYS A 119 4.47 1.34 0.50
CA LYS A 119 4.40 0.10 -0.32
C LYS A 119 5.75 -0.42 -0.84
N ALA A 120 6.81 0.37 -0.71
CA ALA A 120 8.18 -0.07 -0.97
C ALA A 120 8.80 -0.89 0.17
N TYR A 121 8.20 -0.86 1.37
CA TYR A 121 8.74 -1.44 2.60
C TYR A 121 7.90 -2.59 3.18
N THR A 122 6.58 -2.60 2.94
CA THR A 122 5.69 -3.67 3.41
C THR A 122 4.51 -3.88 2.45
N ASN A 123 3.98 -5.10 2.41
CA ASN A 123 2.69 -5.41 1.78
C ASN A 123 1.53 -5.38 2.80
N ASN A 124 1.84 -5.29 4.09
CA ASN A 124 0.88 -5.37 5.19
C ASN A 124 0.38 -3.97 5.57
N ILE A 125 -0.10 -3.22 4.57
CA ILE A 125 -0.59 -1.84 4.74
C ILE A 125 -2.11 -1.87 4.87
N THR A 126 -2.65 -1.14 5.83
CA THR A 126 -4.09 -0.85 5.88
C THR A 126 -4.29 0.65 5.98
N ALA A 127 -4.94 1.24 4.97
CA ALA A 127 -5.34 2.64 4.99
C ALA A 127 -6.76 2.75 5.54
N VAL A 128 -6.93 3.43 6.68
CA VAL A 128 -8.23 3.76 7.28
C VAL A 128 -8.56 5.19 6.89
N VAL A 129 -9.67 5.35 6.17
CA VAL A 129 -9.97 6.58 5.44
C VAL A 129 -11.27 7.21 5.91
N THR A 130 -11.27 8.53 6.09
CA THR A 130 -12.48 9.29 6.41
C THR A 130 -13.50 9.22 5.27
N VAL A 131 -14.78 9.18 5.61
CA VAL A 131 -15.91 9.21 4.66
C VAL A 131 -16.79 10.44 4.87
N THR A 132 -16.20 11.55 5.33
CA THR A 132 -16.89 12.81 5.61
C THR A 132 -16.93 13.79 4.44
N ASP A 133 -16.18 13.55 3.37
CA ASP A 133 -16.02 14.47 2.23
C ASP A 133 -17.38 14.91 1.64
N THR A 134 -17.56 16.22 1.53
CA THR A 134 -18.73 16.88 0.94
C THR A 134 -18.37 17.67 -0.33
N GLY A 135 -17.13 17.61 -0.79
CA GLY A 135 -16.59 18.44 -1.85
C GLY A 135 -16.62 17.80 -3.24
N GLY A 136 -16.70 18.65 -4.26
CA GLY A 136 -16.45 18.31 -5.66
C GLY A 136 -17.24 17.09 -6.17
N SER A 137 -16.55 16.16 -6.83
CA SER A 137 -17.19 14.96 -7.39
C SER A 137 -17.71 14.00 -6.32
N SER A 138 -17.09 13.94 -5.14
CA SER A 138 -17.49 13.00 -4.08
C SER A 138 -18.77 13.48 -3.42
N GLY A 139 -18.82 14.76 -3.04
CA GLY A 139 -20.00 15.40 -2.45
C GLY A 139 -21.23 15.30 -3.36
N ARG A 140 -21.08 15.64 -4.65
CA ARG A 140 -22.21 15.50 -5.60
C ARG A 140 -22.77 14.08 -5.67
N LEU A 141 -21.90 13.07 -5.76
CA LEU A 141 -22.34 11.67 -5.82
C LEU A 141 -22.99 11.21 -4.51
N ARG A 142 -22.43 11.64 -3.38
CA ARG A 142 -23.01 11.40 -2.05
C ARG A 142 -24.42 11.98 -1.95
N ASP A 143 -24.61 13.23 -2.34
CA ASP A 143 -25.89 13.94 -2.20
C ASP A 143 -26.94 13.44 -3.21
N GLU A 144 -26.53 13.15 -4.46
CA GLU A 144 -27.46 12.72 -5.53
C GLU A 144 -27.85 11.24 -5.43
N LEU A 145 -26.96 10.37 -4.96
CA LEU A 145 -27.14 8.91 -4.97
C LEU A 145 -27.24 8.30 -3.57
N ASP A 146 -27.17 9.12 -2.53
CA ASP A 146 -27.28 8.71 -1.13
C ASP A 146 -26.27 7.60 -0.76
N ILE A 147 -25.00 7.79 -1.17
CA ILE A 147 -23.87 6.88 -0.92
C ILE A 147 -22.77 7.55 -0.08
N LEU A 148 -21.81 6.75 0.40
CA LEU A 148 -20.59 7.29 1.03
C LEU A 148 -19.67 7.94 -0.02
N PRO A 149 -18.99 9.05 0.32
CA PRO A 149 -18.13 9.75 -0.63
C PRO A 149 -16.90 8.90 -1.01
N PRO A 150 -16.68 8.61 -2.31
CA PRO A 150 -15.64 7.68 -2.73
C PRO A 150 -14.25 8.31 -2.94
N GLY A 151 -14.11 9.64 -2.85
CA GLY A 151 -12.93 10.37 -3.32
C GLY A 151 -11.62 9.99 -2.63
N ASP A 152 -11.58 10.00 -1.31
CA ASP A 152 -10.37 9.70 -0.54
C ASP A 152 -10.02 8.22 -0.59
N ILE A 153 -11.03 7.35 -0.56
CA ILE A 153 -10.89 5.92 -0.81
C ILE A 153 -10.24 5.68 -2.18
N ARG A 154 -10.75 6.33 -3.24
CA ARG A 154 -10.19 6.24 -4.59
C ARG A 154 -8.70 6.64 -4.60
N ASN A 155 -8.34 7.75 -3.97
CA ASN A 155 -6.96 8.20 -3.93
C ASN A 155 -6.03 7.17 -3.27
N CYS A 156 -6.48 6.56 -2.15
CA CYS A 156 -5.75 5.51 -1.46
C CYS A 156 -5.60 4.23 -2.30
N LEU A 157 -6.68 3.82 -2.99
CA LEU A 157 -6.65 2.67 -3.91
C LEU A 157 -5.62 2.87 -5.03
N VAL A 158 -5.62 4.07 -5.64
CA VAL A 158 -4.66 4.44 -6.69
C VAL A 158 -3.23 4.50 -6.14
N ALA A 159 -3.03 5.01 -4.93
CA ALA A 159 -1.72 5.07 -4.28
C ALA A 159 -1.10 3.68 -4.06
N LEU A 160 -1.92 2.72 -3.63
CA LEU A 160 -1.53 1.34 -3.35
C LEU A 160 -1.54 0.44 -4.59
N ALA A 161 -2.05 0.91 -5.74
CA ALA A 161 -2.12 0.13 -6.97
C ALA A 161 -0.72 -0.35 -7.43
N ASP A 162 -0.70 -1.61 -7.89
CA ASP A 162 0.40 -2.25 -8.62
C ASP A 162 0.00 -2.50 -10.10
N ALA A 163 -1.12 -1.93 -10.52
CA ALA A 163 -1.66 -2.03 -11.88
C ALA A 163 -0.85 -1.25 -12.92
N GLU A 164 -1.09 -1.58 -14.20
CA GLU A 164 -0.50 -0.90 -15.34
C GLU A 164 -0.77 0.62 -15.31
N PRO A 165 0.18 1.47 -15.78
CA PRO A 165 0.03 2.92 -15.75
C PRO A 165 -1.30 3.42 -16.32
N LEU A 166 -1.76 2.82 -17.43
CA LEU A 166 -3.02 3.19 -18.07
C LEU A 166 -4.24 3.02 -17.16
N ILE A 167 -4.32 1.93 -16.40
CA ILE A 167 -5.44 1.67 -15.47
C ILE A 167 -5.42 2.69 -14.33
N ARG A 168 -4.23 2.99 -13.80
CA ARG A 168 -4.05 3.99 -12.76
C ARG A 168 -4.46 5.38 -13.24
N ASP A 169 -4.10 5.74 -14.47
CA ASP A 169 -4.41 7.03 -15.07
C ASP A 169 -5.90 7.13 -15.38
N LEU A 170 -6.53 6.04 -15.83
CA LEU A 170 -7.98 5.95 -16.02
C LEU A 170 -8.74 6.17 -14.71
N PHE A 171 -8.32 5.56 -13.60
CA PHE A 171 -8.97 5.77 -12.29
C PHE A 171 -8.84 7.21 -11.79
N GLN A 172 -7.76 7.90 -12.15
CA GLN A 172 -7.56 9.32 -11.83
C GLN A 172 -8.23 10.27 -12.83
N TYR A 173 -8.68 9.77 -13.99
CA TYR A 173 -9.26 10.59 -15.04
C TYR A 173 -10.45 11.39 -14.50
N ARG A 174 -10.46 12.67 -14.84
CA ARG A 174 -11.53 13.60 -14.54
C ARG A 174 -12.11 14.11 -15.84
N PHE A 175 -13.43 14.00 -15.98
CA PHE A 175 -14.12 14.48 -17.17
C PHE A 175 -14.08 16.00 -17.21
N GLU A 176 -13.54 16.58 -18.29
CA GLU A 176 -13.48 18.02 -18.50
C GLU A 176 -14.75 18.58 -19.16
N GLU A 177 -15.45 17.71 -19.88
CA GLU A 177 -16.63 18.02 -20.67
C GLU A 177 -17.74 16.97 -20.47
N GLY A 178 -18.93 17.26 -21.01
CA GLY A 178 -20.11 16.40 -20.91
C GLY A 178 -21.14 16.89 -19.89
N GLN A 179 -22.41 16.91 -20.28
CA GLN A 179 -23.52 17.25 -19.39
C GLN A 179 -23.67 16.15 -18.32
N GLY A 180 -23.74 16.55 -17.05
CA GLY A 180 -23.79 15.62 -15.90
C GLY A 180 -22.45 14.93 -15.57
N LEU A 181 -21.51 14.82 -16.51
CA LEU A 181 -20.21 14.19 -16.28
C LEU A 181 -19.10 15.19 -15.93
N LYS A 182 -19.18 16.43 -16.40
CA LYS A 182 -18.14 17.44 -16.18
C LYS A 182 -17.75 17.57 -14.70
N GLY A 183 -16.47 17.43 -14.43
CA GLY A 183 -15.88 17.48 -13.10
C GLY A 183 -15.98 16.18 -12.29
N HIS A 184 -16.73 15.16 -12.74
CA HIS A 184 -16.67 13.84 -12.10
C HIS A 184 -15.34 13.15 -12.39
N SER A 185 -14.93 12.30 -11.45
CA SER A 185 -13.82 11.37 -11.67
C SER A 185 -14.34 10.02 -12.09
N PHE A 186 -13.72 9.40 -13.09
CA PHE A 186 -14.04 8.03 -13.49
C PHE A 186 -13.93 7.06 -12.32
N GLY A 187 -12.85 7.12 -11.52
CA GLY A 187 -12.69 6.26 -10.36
C GLY A 187 -13.81 6.42 -9.32
N ASN A 188 -14.29 7.65 -9.11
CA ASN A 188 -15.44 7.88 -8.21
C ASN A 188 -16.71 7.24 -8.76
N LEU A 189 -16.98 7.42 -10.05
CA LEU A 189 -18.14 6.81 -10.72
C LEU A 189 -18.05 5.28 -10.71
N PHE A 190 -16.86 4.72 -10.90
CA PHE A 190 -16.62 3.30 -10.87
C PHE A 190 -16.92 2.69 -9.49
N ILE A 191 -16.35 3.27 -8.41
CA ILE A 191 -16.61 2.82 -7.04
C ILE A 191 -18.09 2.96 -6.70
N THR A 192 -18.71 4.07 -7.09
CA THR A 192 -20.15 4.32 -6.90
C THR A 192 -21.00 3.26 -7.58
N ALA A 193 -20.74 3.00 -8.87
CA ALA A 193 -21.46 1.98 -9.62
C ALA A 193 -21.29 0.59 -9.01
N LEU A 194 -20.07 0.22 -8.58
CA LEU A 194 -19.84 -1.03 -7.88
C LEU A 194 -20.60 -1.10 -6.55
N SER A 195 -20.65 -0.01 -5.77
CA SER A 195 -21.41 0.04 -4.53
C SER A 195 -22.90 -0.18 -4.78
N MET A 196 -23.46 0.42 -5.84
CA MET A 196 -24.87 0.23 -6.20
C MET A 196 -25.16 -1.19 -6.69
N VAL A 197 -24.26 -1.78 -7.49
CA VAL A 197 -24.40 -3.15 -8.01
C VAL A 197 -24.29 -4.19 -6.90
N THR A 198 -23.39 -3.97 -5.95
CA THR A 198 -23.15 -4.91 -4.84
C THR A 198 -24.09 -4.71 -3.67
N GLY A 199 -24.69 -3.52 -3.53
CA GLY A 199 -25.46 -3.11 -2.35
C GLY A 199 -24.59 -2.90 -1.10
N ASP A 200 -23.27 -2.89 -1.24
CA ASP A 200 -22.31 -2.95 -0.15
C ASP A 200 -21.05 -2.16 -0.51
N PHE A 201 -20.84 -1.04 0.18
CA PHE A 201 -19.72 -0.14 -0.08
C PHE A 201 -18.37 -0.79 0.24
N GLU A 202 -18.27 -1.58 1.31
CA GLU A 202 -17.04 -2.28 1.69
C GLU A 202 -16.67 -3.34 0.64
N LYS A 203 -17.68 -4.08 0.16
CA LYS A 203 -17.49 -5.03 -0.95
C LYS A 203 -17.06 -4.32 -2.23
N ALA A 204 -17.61 -3.15 -2.54
CA ALA A 204 -17.20 -2.36 -3.71
C ALA A 204 -15.73 -1.91 -3.62
N ILE A 205 -15.26 -1.53 -2.43
CA ILE A 205 -13.85 -1.22 -2.20
C ILE A 205 -12.99 -2.47 -2.39
N ARG A 206 -13.43 -3.62 -1.87
CA ARG A 206 -12.71 -4.90 -2.02
C ARG A 206 -12.60 -5.34 -3.48
N GLU A 207 -13.65 -5.20 -4.27
CA GLU A 207 -13.59 -5.52 -5.71
C GLU A 207 -12.73 -4.49 -6.48
N SER A 208 -12.83 -3.20 -6.15
CA SER A 208 -11.96 -2.16 -6.72
C SER A 208 -10.48 -2.42 -6.41
N SER A 209 -10.18 -2.90 -5.21
CA SER A 209 -8.83 -3.30 -4.78
C SER A 209 -8.25 -4.42 -5.64
N LYS A 210 -9.09 -5.40 -6.03
CA LYS A 210 -8.68 -6.50 -6.92
C LYS A 210 -8.42 -6.01 -8.35
N VAL A 211 -9.29 -5.14 -8.87
CA VAL A 211 -9.14 -4.55 -10.22
C VAL A 211 -7.84 -3.76 -10.33
N LEU A 212 -7.48 -3.02 -9.28
CA LEU A 212 -6.25 -2.22 -9.23
C LEU A 212 -5.02 -3.00 -8.74
N ALA A 213 -5.17 -4.29 -8.42
CA ALA A 213 -4.13 -5.15 -7.88
C ALA A 213 -3.32 -4.45 -6.76
N ILE A 214 -4.02 -3.84 -5.79
CA ILE A 214 -3.36 -3.02 -4.77
C ILE A 214 -2.48 -3.87 -3.84
N ARG A 215 -1.45 -3.23 -3.25
CA ARG A 215 -0.65 -3.81 -2.17
C ARG A 215 -1.13 -3.27 -0.82
N GLY A 216 -1.87 -4.09 -0.09
CA GLY A 216 -2.48 -3.73 1.19
C GLY A 216 -3.99 -3.67 1.10
N ARG A 217 -4.62 -2.95 2.02
CA ARG A 217 -6.07 -2.79 2.16
C ARG A 217 -6.41 -1.30 2.28
N VAL A 218 -7.58 -0.93 1.78
CA VAL A 218 -8.19 0.37 2.01
C VAL A 218 -9.54 0.11 2.66
N LEU A 219 -9.77 0.68 3.83
CA LEU A 219 -10.96 0.49 4.63
C LEU A 219 -11.60 1.85 4.93
N PRO A 220 -12.93 1.97 4.82
CA PRO A 220 -13.63 3.15 5.29
C PRO A 220 -13.66 3.14 6.82
N SER A 221 -13.48 4.31 7.43
CA SER A 221 -13.56 4.48 8.89
C SER A 221 -14.92 4.11 9.48
N THR A 222 -16.00 4.26 8.70
CA THR A 222 -17.35 3.82 9.04
C THR A 222 -18.14 3.53 7.77
N LEU A 223 -19.18 2.70 7.90
CA LEU A 223 -20.22 2.54 6.87
C LEU A 223 -21.44 3.42 7.12
N ASP A 224 -21.49 4.09 8.28
CA ASP A 224 -22.54 5.03 8.61
C ASP A 224 -22.34 6.34 7.84
N LYS A 225 -23.45 6.95 7.42
CA LYS A 225 -23.42 8.27 6.80
C LYS A 225 -23.17 9.33 7.88
N VAL A 226 -21.94 9.85 7.89
CA VAL A 226 -21.49 10.85 8.85
C VAL A 226 -21.23 12.20 8.20
N THR A 227 -21.62 13.26 8.87
CA THR A 227 -21.35 14.65 8.51
C THR A 227 -20.45 15.27 9.56
N LEU A 228 -19.41 15.96 9.11
CA LEU A 228 -18.52 16.71 9.98
C LEU A 228 -19.18 18.01 10.41
N VAL A 229 -19.12 18.33 11.70
CA VAL A 229 -19.67 19.56 12.28
C VAL A 229 -18.54 20.33 12.96
N GLY A 230 -18.32 21.57 12.55
CA GLY A 230 -17.29 22.45 13.10
C GLY A 230 -17.91 23.53 13.99
N GLU A 231 -17.45 23.62 15.24
CA GLU A 231 -17.75 24.75 16.14
C GLU A 231 -16.57 25.72 16.10
N PHE A 232 -16.83 26.98 15.74
CA PHE A 232 -15.81 28.03 15.65
C PHE A 232 -15.62 28.75 16.99
N ALA A 233 -14.51 29.47 17.11
CA ALA A 233 -14.18 30.23 18.32
C ALA A 233 -15.20 31.34 18.65
N ASP A 234 -15.93 31.84 17.65
CA ASP A 234 -17.01 32.82 17.82
C ASP A 234 -18.35 32.18 18.26
N GLY A 235 -18.40 30.84 18.42
CA GLY A 235 -19.59 30.08 18.80
C GLY A 235 -20.51 29.71 17.64
N THR A 236 -20.19 30.13 16.40
CA THR A 236 -20.94 29.70 15.21
C THR A 236 -20.65 28.23 14.87
N VAL A 237 -21.59 27.56 14.19
CA VAL A 237 -21.50 26.15 13.85
C VAL A 237 -21.81 25.94 12.38
N GLU A 238 -20.96 25.18 11.69
CA GLU A 238 -21.15 24.80 10.29
C GLU A 238 -21.15 23.27 10.13
N GLU A 239 -21.95 22.78 9.18
CA GLU A 239 -22.08 21.35 8.89
C GLU A 239 -21.65 21.05 7.44
N GLY A 240 -20.74 20.09 7.32
CA GLY A 240 -20.09 19.70 6.07
C GLY A 240 -18.66 20.21 5.97
N GLU A 241 -17.77 19.34 5.51
CA GLU A 241 -16.32 19.62 5.41
C GLU A 241 -16.03 20.88 4.61
N THR A 242 -16.66 21.02 3.44
CA THR A 242 -16.44 22.17 2.55
C THR A 242 -16.87 23.49 3.20
N LYS A 243 -18.00 23.51 3.92
CA LYS A 243 -18.47 24.72 4.61
C LYS A 243 -17.55 25.11 5.76
N ILE A 244 -17.02 24.13 6.47
CA ILE A 244 -16.07 24.35 7.57
C ILE A 244 -14.80 25.03 7.04
N THR A 245 -14.21 24.49 5.96
CA THR A 245 -13.01 25.05 5.35
C THR A 245 -13.28 26.42 4.70
N ASP A 246 -14.42 26.60 4.03
CA ASP A 246 -14.78 27.85 3.35
C ASP A 246 -15.12 29.00 4.32
N ALA A 247 -15.54 28.69 5.56
CA ALA A 247 -15.86 29.71 6.56
C ALA A 247 -14.65 30.58 6.93
N ARG A 248 -13.43 30.06 6.81
CA ARG A 248 -12.17 30.77 7.14
C ARG A 248 -12.17 31.43 8.52
N LYS A 249 -12.70 30.71 9.50
CA LYS A 249 -12.76 31.14 10.90
C LYS A 249 -11.96 30.17 11.78
N PRO A 250 -11.36 30.62 12.89
CA PRO A 250 -10.66 29.72 13.81
C PRO A 250 -11.61 28.66 14.39
N LEU A 251 -11.29 27.39 14.18
CA LEU A 251 -12.02 26.27 14.76
C LEU A 251 -11.70 26.12 16.25
N LYS A 252 -12.74 25.89 17.04
CA LYS A 252 -12.64 25.53 18.46
C LYS A 252 -12.63 24.02 18.63
N ARG A 253 -13.54 23.31 17.94
CA ARG A 253 -13.60 21.84 17.92
C ARG A 253 -14.42 21.33 16.74
N ILE A 254 -14.30 20.03 16.48
CA ILE A 254 -15.13 19.30 15.52
C ILE A 254 -15.86 18.12 16.16
N LEU A 255 -17.00 17.75 15.58
CA LEU A 255 -17.81 16.61 15.98
C LEU A 255 -18.32 15.85 14.76
N LEU A 256 -18.70 14.59 14.95
CA LEU A 256 -19.41 13.81 13.94
C LEU A 256 -20.91 13.81 14.23
N ARG A 257 -21.72 13.88 13.17
CA ARG A 257 -23.16 13.67 13.23
C ARG A 257 -23.58 12.58 12.23
N PRO A 258 -24.23 11.49 12.67
CA PRO A 258 -24.56 11.17 14.06
C PRO A 258 -23.31 10.85 14.90
N ALA A 259 -23.37 11.12 16.21
CA ALA A 259 -22.22 10.96 17.12
C ALA A 259 -21.95 9.50 17.53
N ASN A 260 -22.87 8.59 17.25
CA ASN A 260 -22.81 7.17 17.59
C ASN A 260 -22.51 6.29 16.38
N CYS A 261 -21.81 6.83 15.37
CA CYS A 261 -21.35 6.04 14.23
C CYS A 261 -20.38 4.94 14.67
N ARG A 262 -20.42 3.80 13.98
CA ARG A 262 -19.60 2.62 14.28
C ARG A 262 -18.52 2.41 13.25
N ALA A 263 -17.37 1.92 13.70
CA ALA A 263 -16.34 1.47 12.78
C ALA A 263 -16.70 0.11 12.17
N THR A 264 -16.06 -0.25 11.05
CA THR A 264 -16.16 -1.62 10.53
C THR A 264 -15.32 -2.58 11.37
N GLU A 265 -15.75 -3.84 11.45
CA GLU A 265 -14.99 -4.88 12.15
C GLU A 265 -13.58 -5.04 11.55
N GLU A 266 -13.45 -4.99 10.22
CA GLU A 266 -12.15 -5.06 9.55
C GLU A 266 -11.22 -3.90 9.93
N THR A 267 -11.78 -2.70 10.16
CA THR A 267 -11.00 -1.52 10.58
C THR A 267 -10.46 -1.71 12.00
N ILE A 268 -11.32 -2.17 12.92
CA ILE A 268 -10.93 -2.43 14.31
C ILE A 268 -9.86 -3.54 14.35
N GLU A 269 -10.08 -4.65 13.65
CA GLU A 269 -9.13 -5.77 13.57
C GLU A 269 -7.78 -5.32 13.01
N ALA A 270 -7.78 -4.48 11.97
CA ALA A 270 -6.54 -3.97 11.39
C ALA A 270 -5.75 -3.11 12.38
N ILE A 271 -6.42 -2.25 13.14
CA ILE A 271 -5.79 -1.40 14.17
C ILE A 271 -5.22 -2.25 15.29
N GLN A 272 -6.00 -3.18 15.85
CA GLN A 272 -5.56 -4.05 16.95
C GLN A 272 -4.35 -4.91 16.58
N ASN A 273 -4.24 -5.27 15.30
CA ASN A 273 -3.12 -6.04 14.76
C ASN A 273 -2.01 -5.18 14.15
N ALA A 274 -2.01 -3.86 14.35
CA ALA A 274 -0.93 -3.02 13.85
C ALA A 274 0.36 -3.26 14.63
N ASP A 275 1.50 -3.11 13.96
CA ASP A 275 2.79 -2.93 14.62
C ASP A 275 3.17 -1.43 14.64
N LEU A 276 2.66 -0.67 13.67
CA LEU A 276 2.86 0.77 13.51
C LEU A 276 1.55 1.42 13.08
N ILE A 277 1.13 2.48 13.78
CA ILE A 277 0.00 3.34 13.42
C ILE A 277 0.54 4.72 13.04
N VAL A 278 0.24 5.17 11.83
CA VAL A 278 0.64 6.50 11.33
C VAL A 278 -0.59 7.36 11.08
N MET A 279 -0.65 8.51 11.74
CA MET A 279 -1.75 9.47 11.61
C MET A 279 -1.31 10.61 10.69
N GLY A 280 -2.01 10.76 9.56
CA GLY A 280 -1.64 11.71 8.52
C GLY A 280 -0.47 11.25 7.63
N PRO A 281 0.14 12.16 6.84
CA PRO A 281 -0.15 13.59 6.80
C PRO A 281 -1.51 13.89 6.18
N GLY A 282 -2.14 14.99 6.60
CA GLY A 282 -3.46 15.40 6.13
C GLY A 282 -4.01 16.53 6.97
N SER A 283 -5.15 17.09 6.55
CA SER A 283 -5.79 18.15 7.34
C SER A 283 -6.14 17.64 8.73
N LEU A 284 -5.77 18.40 9.75
CA LEU A 284 -5.94 17.97 11.14
C LEU A 284 -7.42 17.76 11.47
N TYR A 285 -8.25 18.75 11.16
CA TYR A 285 -9.68 18.76 11.48
C TYR A 285 -10.51 17.99 10.47
N THR A 286 -10.14 18.01 9.19
CA THR A 286 -11.00 17.45 8.12
C THR A 286 -10.54 16.08 7.61
N SER A 287 -9.34 15.61 7.95
CA SER A 287 -8.81 14.32 7.48
C SER A 287 -8.35 13.39 8.59
N ILE A 288 -7.70 13.88 9.65
CA ILE A 288 -7.15 13.01 10.71
C ILE A 288 -8.18 12.79 11.81
N LEU A 289 -8.59 13.88 12.48
CA LEU A 289 -9.54 13.82 13.60
C LEU A 289 -10.87 13.13 13.29
N PRO A 290 -11.51 13.28 12.10
CA PRO A 290 -12.79 12.63 11.83
C PRO A 290 -12.74 11.11 11.98
N ASN A 291 -11.60 10.48 11.68
CA ASN A 291 -11.43 9.05 11.92
C ASN A 291 -11.36 8.73 13.42
N LEU A 292 -10.62 9.53 14.19
CA LEU A 292 -10.36 9.30 15.61
C LEU A 292 -11.53 9.73 16.52
N LEU A 293 -12.50 10.49 15.99
CA LEU A 293 -13.74 10.79 16.71
C LEU A 293 -14.73 9.62 16.74
N ILE A 294 -14.49 8.59 15.92
CA ILE A 294 -15.25 7.34 15.98
C ILE A 294 -14.73 6.55 17.18
N LYS A 295 -15.59 6.36 18.18
CA LYS A 295 -15.21 5.75 19.47
C LYS A 295 -14.56 4.39 19.33
N ASP A 296 -15.06 3.56 18.41
CA ASP A 296 -14.51 2.22 18.16
C ASP A 296 -13.06 2.30 17.65
N ILE A 297 -12.76 3.25 16.75
CA ILE A 297 -11.40 3.50 16.25
C ILE A 297 -10.53 4.05 17.38
N LEU A 298 -11.01 5.06 18.11
CA LEU A 298 -10.26 5.65 19.22
C LEU A 298 -9.84 4.60 20.24
N ASN A 299 -10.80 3.79 20.71
CA ASN A 299 -10.54 2.74 21.69
C ASN A 299 -9.55 1.72 21.14
N ALA A 300 -9.73 1.27 19.89
CA ALA A 300 -8.81 0.31 19.26
C ALA A 300 -7.37 0.86 19.15
N VAL A 301 -7.21 2.15 18.85
CA VAL A 301 -5.87 2.79 18.79
C VAL A 301 -5.26 2.90 20.18
N LEU A 302 -6.04 3.25 21.21
CA LEU A 302 -5.54 3.38 22.57
C LEU A 302 -5.14 2.03 23.19
N GLU A 303 -5.94 0.99 22.95
CA GLU A 303 -5.68 -0.38 23.43
C GLU A 303 -4.56 -1.11 22.66
N CYS A 304 -4.19 -0.62 21.48
CA CYS A 304 -3.14 -1.22 20.67
C CYS A 304 -1.74 -0.83 21.18
N ASP A 305 -0.84 -1.81 21.28
CA ASP A 305 0.57 -1.64 21.65
C ASP A 305 1.47 -1.17 20.48
N ALA A 306 0.89 -0.91 19.31
CA ALA A 306 1.62 -0.41 18.15
C ALA A 306 2.27 0.94 18.45
N TYR A 307 3.42 1.19 17.83
CA TYR A 307 4.05 2.51 17.85
C TYR A 307 3.17 3.52 17.08
N LYS A 308 2.80 4.65 17.69
CA LYS A 308 1.83 5.63 17.17
C LYS A 308 2.54 6.92 16.79
N VAL A 309 2.54 7.25 15.51
CA VAL A 309 3.24 8.42 14.97
C VAL A 309 2.25 9.40 14.33
N LEU A 310 2.29 10.66 14.75
CA LEU A 310 1.59 11.77 14.09
C LEU A 310 2.51 12.47 13.11
N ILE A 311 2.12 12.59 11.85
CA ILE A 311 2.85 13.39 10.86
C ILE A 311 2.32 14.82 10.88
N ILE A 312 3.15 15.75 11.36
CA ILE A 312 2.80 17.17 11.42
C ILE A 312 2.84 17.78 10.02
N ASN A 313 1.84 18.59 9.69
CA ASN A 313 1.78 19.29 8.41
C ASN A 313 2.95 20.27 8.26
N ALA A 314 3.52 20.35 7.06
CA ALA A 314 4.63 21.28 6.78
C ALA A 314 4.18 22.75 6.73
N MET A 315 2.91 22.98 6.37
CA MET A 315 2.30 24.29 6.20
C MET A 315 0.97 24.34 6.97
N THR A 316 0.64 25.49 7.53
CA THR A 316 -0.68 25.75 8.12
C THR A 316 -1.76 25.80 7.05
N GLN A 317 -2.99 25.48 7.43
CA GLN A 317 -4.14 25.53 6.54
C GLN A 317 -5.05 26.70 6.90
N PRO A 318 -5.37 27.58 5.94
CA PRO A 318 -6.24 28.73 6.18
C PRO A 318 -7.61 28.27 6.70
N GLY A 319 -8.10 28.89 7.77
CA GLY A 319 -9.37 28.52 8.41
C GLY A 319 -9.34 27.25 9.26
N GLU A 320 -8.27 26.46 9.23
CA GLU A 320 -8.14 25.26 10.07
C GLU A 320 -7.04 25.41 11.10
N THR A 321 -5.80 25.65 10.67
CA THR A 321 -4.59 25.64 11.52
C THR A 321 -3.75 26.91 11.37
N GLU A 322 -4.37 28.03 11.00
CA GLU A 322 -3.68 29.31 10.88
C GLU A 322 -3.01 29.72 12.21
N GLY A 323 -1.71 30.04 12.15
CA GLY A 323 -0.90 30.37 13.33
C GLY A 323 -0.49 29.18 14.19
N TYR A 324 -0.80 27.93 13.82
CA TYR A 324 -0.44 26.76 14.62
C TYR A 324 1.04 26.41 14.47
N THR A 325 1.66 26.14 15.61
CA THR A 325 2.92 25.42 15.76
C THR A 325 2.72 23.90 15.66
N ALA A 326 3.81 23.14 15.64
CA ALA A 326 3.77 21.68 15.67
C ALA A 326 3.12 21.17 16.97
N TYR A 327 3.42 21.79 18.12
CA TYR A 327 2.76 21.48 19.38
C TYR A 327 1.26 21.80 19.36
N ASP A 328 0.82 22.88 18.70
CA ASP A 328 -0.61 23.19 18.61
C ASP A 328 -1.40 22.08 17.88
N HIS A 329 -0.81 21.46 16.86
CA HIS A 329 -1.41 20.31 16.18
C HIS A 329 -1.57 19.11 17.13
N LEU A 330 -0.50 18.76 17.87
CA LEU A 330 -0.55 17.69 18.87
C LEU A 330 -1.56 18.00 19.97
N ARG A 331 -1.55 19.22 20.51
CA ARG A 331 -2.46 19.65 21.58
C ARG A 331 -3.92 19.52 21.14
N VAL A 332 -4.24 19.95 19.92
CA VAL A 332 -5.59 19.82 19.39
C VAL A 332 -5.99 18.36 19.26
N LEU A 333 -5.11 17.51 18.70
CA LEU A 333 -5.35 16.06 18.59
C LEU A 333 -5.67 15.46 19.97
N VAL A 334 -4.80 15.68 20.95
CA VAL A 334 -4.95 15.20 22.33
C VAL A 334 -6.23 15.72 22.98
N SER A 335 -6.56 16.99 22.80
CA SER A 335 -7.77 17.58 23.40
C SER A 335 -9.08 17.00 22.86
N HIS A 336 -9.06 16.44 21.65
CA HIS A 336 -10.23 15.78 21.02
C HIS A 336 -10.25 14.26 21.27
N THR A 337 -9.16 13.69 21.79
CA THR A 337 -8.98 12.25 21.89
C THR A 337 -8.48 11.89 23.30
N ASP A 338 -7.21 11.55 23.46
CA ASP A 338 -6.56 11.16 24.71
C ASP A 338 -5.08 11.56 24.72
N PRO A 339 -4.46 11.85 25.88
CA PRO A 339 -3.04 12.14 25.99
C PRO A 339 -2.09 11.05 25.46
N HIS A 340 -2.51 9.78 25.43
CA HIS A 340 -1.68 8.64 25.00
C HIS A 340 -1.92 8.23 23.54
N ILE A 341 -2.59 9.09 22.76
CA ILE A 341 -2.95 8.78 21.37
C ILE A 341 -1.74 8.73 20.43
N VAL A 342 -0.62 9.37 20.80
CA VAL A 342 0.59 9.51 19.98
C VAL A 342 1.83 9.32 20.84
N ASP A 343 2.76 8.48 20.37
CA ASP A 343 4.07 8.28 20.98
C ASP A 343 5.11 9.28 20.42
N ALA A 344 4.99 9.63 19.13
CA ALA A 344 5.93 10.52 18.47
C ALA A 344 5.30 11.44 17.42
N CYS A 345 5.84 12.65 17.31
CA CYS A 345 5.52 13.60 16.26
C CYS A 345 6.64 13.68 15.23
N PHE A 346 6.29 13.45 13.98
CA PHE A 346 7.16 13.63 12.85
C PHE A 346 7.04 15.05 12.32
N VAL A 347 8.15 15.78 12.25
CA VAL A 347 8.22 17.18 11.81
C VAL A 347 9.22 17.36 10.67
N SER A 348 8.93 18.29 9.76
CA SER A 348 9.90 18.70 8.74
C SER A 348 10.73 19.86 9.24
N THR A 349 12.05 19.75 9.11
CA THR A 349 13.02 20.83 9.39
C THR A 349 13.61 21.43 8.11
N GLN A 350 13.15 20.97 6.94
CA GLN A 350 13.64 21.41 5.64
C GLN A 350 13.27 22.88 5.35
N LEU A 351 14.27 23.68 4.95
CA LEU A 351 14.06 25.07 4.55
C LEU A 351 13.24 25.17 3.26
N ILE A 352 12.22 26.04 3.27
CA ILE A 352 11.37 26.30 2.12
C ILE A 352 11.84 27.59 1.43
N PRO A 353 12.09 27.58 0.10
CA PRO A 353 12.50 28.76 -0.65
C PRO A 353 11.53 29.94 -0.50
N ALA A 354 12.09 31.16 -0.37
CA ALA A 354 11.32 32.37 -0.12
C ALA A 354 10.25 32.66 -1.20
N GLU A 355 10.53 32.33 -2.47
CA GLU A 355 9.57 32.49 -3.57
C GLU A 355 8.31 31.64 -3.37
N ILE A 356 8.48 30.40 -2.91
CA ILE A 356 7.36 29.49 -2.62
C ILE A 356 6.60 29.99 -1.40
N LEU A 357 7.30 30.41 -0.34
CA LEU A 357 6.68 30.98 0.85
C LEU A 357 5.81 32.19 0.53
N GLU A 358 6.27 33.06 -0.36
CA GLU A 358 5.50 34.25 -0.76
C GLU A 358 4.17 33.88 -1.44
N ARG A 359 4.13 32.77 -2.19
CA ARG A 359 2.88 32.26 -2.76
C ARG A 359 1.92 31.74 -1.69
N TYR A 360 2.43 31.03 -0.69
CA TYR A 360 1.59 30.50 0.41
C TYR A 360 1.09 31.62 1.34
N ARG A 361 1.89 32.67 1.57
CA ARG A 361 1.47 33.87 2.33
C ARG A 361 0.28 34.57 1.72
N LYS A 362 0.20 34.65 0.38
CA LYS A 362 -0.99 35.21 -0.32
C LYS A 362 -2.28 34.46 -0.04
N THR A 363 -2.17 33.20 0.39
CA THR A 363 -3.31 32.37 0.77
C THR A 363 -3.42 32.20 2.30
N HIS A 364 -2.73 33.00 3.13
CA HIS A 364 -2.73 32.88 4.59
C HIS A 364 -2.21 31.53 5.11
N SER A 365 -1.26 30.93 4.39
CA SER A 365 -0.60 29.69 4.78
C SER A 365 0.88 29.95 5.06
N HIS A 366 1.37 29.42 6.18
CA HIS A 366 2.70 29.67 6.72
C HIS A 366 3.37 28.33 7.07
N PRO A 367 4.71 28.24 7.07
CA PRO A 367 5.39 27.07 7.60
C PRO A 367 5.00 26.82 9.06
N VAL A 368 4.76 25.57 9.41
CA VAL A 368 4.50 25.18 10.80
C VAL A 368 5.80 25.28 11.59
N GLU A 369 5.82 26.09 12.63
CA GLU A 369 6.97 26.23 13.53
C GLU A 369 7.15 24.97 14.38
N VAL A 370 8.39 24.48 14.48
CA VAL A 370 8.72 23.26 15.24
C VAL A 370 9.16 23.64 16.65
N ASP A 371 8.21 23.66 17.58
CA ASP A 371 8.47 23.90 19.01
C ASP A 371 8.68 22.58 19.79
N ALA A 372 9.73 21.86 19.38
CA ALA A 372 10.05 20.51 19.85
C ALA A 372 10.16 20.35 21.37
N ALA A 373 10.52 21.40 22.10
CA ALA A 373 10.58 21.36 23.57
C ALA A 373 9.20 21.06 24.19
N LYS A 374 8.14 21.74 23.73
CA LYS A 374 6.78 21.55 24.24
C LYS A 374 6.21 20.17 23.91
N ILE A 375 6.55 19.64 22.74
CA ILE A 375 6.15 18.28 22.34
C ILE A 375 6.78 17.25 23.29
N ARG A 376 8.07 17.41 23.62
CA ARG A 376 8.76 16.53 24.57
C ARG A 376 8.22 16.68 26.00
N GLU A 377 7.84 17.88 26.42
CA GLU A 377 7.18 18.12 27.72
C GLU A 377 5.82 17.40 27.82
N GLN A 378 5.11 17.22 26.71
CA GLN A 378 3.87 16.44 26.62
C GLN A 378 4.12 14.91 26.70
N GLY A 379 5.39 14.48 26.64
CA GLY A 379 5.78 13.07 26.68
C GLY A 379 5.96 12.41 25.31
N CYS A 380 5.87 13.17 24.21
CA CYS A 380 6.03 12.63 22.86
C CYS A 380 7.47 12.82 22.33
N GLU A 381 7.97 11.83 21.59
CA GLU A 381 9.23 11.97 20.85
C GLU A 381 9.06 12.95 19.67
N VAL A 382 10.13 13.67 19.32
CA VAL A 382 10.16 14.52 18.12
C VAL A 382 11.13 13.92 17.13
N ILE A 383 10.60 13.49 15.98
CA ILE A 383 11.34 12.91 14.87
C ILE A 383 11.43 13.96 13.77
N ASP A 384 12.63 14.46 13.51
CA ASP A 384 12.85 15.41 12.42
C ASP A 384 13.42 14.74 11.15
N GLY A 385 13.24 15.41 10.01
CA GLY A 385 13.88 15.02 8.77
C GLY A 385 13.58 15.95 7.59
N GLU A 386 14.41 15.82 6.55
CA GLU A 386 14.20 16.48 5.26
C GLU A 386 13.24 15.68 4.37
N ILE A 387 11.96 15.71 4.72
CA ILE A 387 10.90 14.87 4.15
C ILE A 387 10.03 15.59 3.12
N LEU A 388 10.44 16.77 2.63
CA LEU A 388 9.65 17.56 1.69
C LEU A 388 10.17 17.47 0.27
N ARG A 389 9.23 17.35 -0.67
CA ARG A 389 9.40 17.65 -2.07
C ARG A 389 8.82 19.03 -2.33
N ILE A 390 9.69 19.95 -2.72
CA ILE A 390 9.33 21.34 -2.99
C ILE A 390 9.49 21.56 -4.49
N ASP A 391 8.35 21.66 -5.19
CA ASP A 391 8.30 22.01 -6.60
C ASP A 391 7.54 23.33 -6.78
N THR A 392 6.39 23.29 -7.46
CA THR A 392 5.40 24.36 -7.48
C THR A 392 4.61 24.46 -6.16
N GLN A 393 4.62 23.40 -5.36
CA GLN A 393 3.94 23.31 -4.06
C GLN A 393 4.86 22.62 -3.05
N VAL A 394 4.58 22.85 -1.77
CA VAL A 394 5.22 22.14 -0.66
C VAL A 394 4.41 20.89 -0.37
N ARG A 395 5.02 19.72 -0.55
CA ARG A 395 4.41 18.42 -0.26
C ARG A 395 5.42 17.52 0.43
N HIS A 396 4.94 16.50 1.11
CA HIS A 396 5.80 15.42 1.55
C HIS A 396 6.38 14.67 0.34
N ASP A 397 7.66 14.29 0.42
CA ASP A 397 8.28 13.35 -0.49
C ASP A 397 7.94 11.93 -0.04
N SER A 398 7.24 11.17 -0.88
CA SER A 398 6.75 9.84 -0.53
C SER A 398 7.88 8.88 -0.13
N ALA A 399 9.02 8.91 -0.84
CA ALA A 399 10.13 7.99 -0.59
C ALA A 399 10.88 8.38 0.69
N LYS A 400 11.20 9.67 0.87
CA LYS A 400 11.92 10.13 2.06
C LYS A 400 11.09 9.97 3.33
N LEU A 401 9.80 10.33 3.28
CA LEU A 401 8.90 10.21 4.41
C LEU A 401 8.74 8.75 4.83
N ALA A 402 8.42 7.85 3.88
CA ALA A 402 8.26 6.43 4.19
C ALA A 402 9.56 5.81 4.72
N LYS A 403 10.71 6.14 4.13
CA LYS A 403 12.01 5.65 4.62
C LYS A 403 12.23 6.03 6.08
N ARG A 404 12.07 7.30 6.44
CA ARG A 404 12.39 7.77 7.79
C ARG A 404 11.40 7.24 8.83
N ILE A 405 10.12 7.08 8.48
CA ILE A 405 9.12 6.42 9.35
C ILE A 405 9.52 4.97 9.64
N ILE A 406 9.89 4.22 8.59
CA ILE A 406 10.26 2.80 8.75
C ILE A 406 11.59 2.64 9.49
N ASP A 407 12.57 3.51 9.22
CA ASP A 407 13.84 3.52 9.95
C ASP A 407 13.59 3.77 11.46
N GLN A 408 12.77 4.76 11.80
CA GLN A 408 12.40 5.04 13.20
C GLN A 408 11.70 3.84 13.85
N TYR A 409 10.76 3.21 13.16
CA TYR A 409 10.07 2.03 13.68
C TYR A 409 11.06 0.90 14.05
N PHE A 410 12.08 0.67 13.21
CA PHE A 410 13.12 -0.32 13.52
C PHE A 410 14.12 0.12 14.60
N GLU A 411 14.28 1.43 14.82
CA GLU A 411 15.09 1.97 15.93
C GLU A 411 14.39 1.74 17.27
N VAL A 412 13.08 1.96 17.35
CA VAL A 412 12.28 1.78 18.58
C VAL A 412 12.15 0.30 18.98
N LEU A 413 12.19 -0.63 18.02
CA LEU A 413 12.14 -2.07 18.28
C LEU A 413 13.45 -2.68 18.83
N ARG A 414 14.56 -1.94 18.81
CA ARG A 414 15.87 -2.40 19.29
C ARG A 414 16.08 -2.01 20.73
#